data_AF-A0A8S1CDG3-F1
#
_entry.id   AF-A0A8S1CDG3-F1
#
_cell.length_a   1.000
_cell.length_b   1.000
_cell.length_c   1.000
_cell.angle_alpha   90.00
_cell.angle_beta   90.00
_cell.angle_gamma   90.00
#
_symmetry.space_group_name_H-M   'P 1'
#
loop_
_entity.id
_entity.type
_entity.pdbx_description
1 polymer ?
#
loop_
_entity_poly.entity_id
_entity_poly.type
_entity_poly.pdbx_seq_one_letter_code
_entity_poly.pdbx_strand_id
1 'polypeptide(L)'
;MSVARSEVLRLYKSILKYGQELKYTDRDFFKKKIRKEFRSCKKVESPEEIKFHIDRAKAFLQYKRVLAILLRQTIDYSKVPVLKEEDIEEQFVKGHGPGGQNVNKRSNCVLLKHIPTGLVVKCHQSRLLEKNRKFARDSLIEKLDLLVNGEDSVANQKKRIEEKKSSKNETKRRKLQELKAAWKEREQNDVRTMPLFKSSLLSSIIPLNFQPSRSIATIDYSRIPTLNEEDLEEQIIRGSGTHKRTNCILLIHKPTGIVVKGTKSRNLIENRKIAREILIEKLDEKLNGDQSVAAQKRRIESRKISSRESKRNKMQLLKEAWKDNK
;
A
#
# COMPACT_ATOMS: atom_id res chain seq x y z
N MET A 1 -49.67 3.63 0.38
CA MET A 1 -49.04 2.31 0.56
C MET A 1 -48.09 2.39 1.74
N SER A 2 -48.38 1.73 2.86
CA SER A 2 -47.47 1.74 4.01
C SER A 2 -46.26 0.84 3.73
N VAL A 3 -45.05 1.36 3.91
CA VAL A 3 -43.83 0.56 3.72
C VAL A 3 -43.68 -0.39 4.90
N ALA A 4 -43.53 -1.68 4.62
CA ALA A 4 -43.32 -2.66 5.67
C ALA A 4 -42.00 -2.42 6.41
N ARG A 5 -42.03 -2.42 7.75
CA ARG A 5 -40.84 -2.30 8.63
C ARG A 5 -39.72 -3.29 8.26
N SER A 6 -40.08 -4.46 7.76
CA SER A 6 -39.15 -5.48 7.27
C SER A 6 -38.30 -5.02 6.09
N GLU A 7 -38.85 -4.22 5.18
CA GLU A 7 -38.15 -3.68 4.01
C GLU A 7 -37.07 -2.66 4.43
N VAL A 8 -37.42 -1.77 5.36
CA VAL A 8 -36.48 -0.79 5.93
C VAL A 8 -35.33 -1.48 6.65
N LEU A 9 -35.61 -2.56 7.40
CA LEU A 9 -34.58 -3.35 8.07
C LEU A 9 -33.67 -4.12 7.08
N ARG A 10 -34.23 -4.64 5.98
CA ARG A 10 -33.44 -5.25 4.90
C ARG A 10 -32.53 -4.22 4.24
N LEU A 11 -33.04 -3.03 3.97
CA LEU A 11 -32.29 -1.92 3.39
C LEU A 11 -31.13 -1.50 4.32
N TYR A 12 -31.41 -1.31 5.60
CA TYR A 12 -30.38 -1.02 6.61
C TYR A 12 -29.26 -2.08 6.65
N LYS A 13 -29.62 -3.37 6.71
CA LYS A 13 -28.64 -4.47 6.69
C LYS A 13 -27.78 -4.45 5.42
N SER A 14 -28.40 -4.19 4.26
CA SER A 14 -27.69 -4.16 2.98
C SER A 14 -26.71 -2.99 2.86
N ILE A 15 -27.05 -1.81 3.39
CA ILE A 15 -26.16 -0.63 3.45
C ILE A 15 -24.99 -0.88 4.42
N LEU A 16 -25.24 -1.53 5.55
CA LEU A 16 -24.16 -1.90 6.47
C LEU A 16 -23.20 -2.92 5.87
N LYS A 17 -23.72 -3.91 5.13
CA LYS A 17 -22.90 -4.87 4.38
C LYS A 17 -22.06 -4.17 3.31
N TYR A 18 -22.62 -3.16 2.61
CA TYR A 18 -21.84 -2.30 1.72
C TYR A 18 -20.68 -1.60 2.46
N GLY A 19 -20.95 -1.05 3.64
CA GLY A 19 -19.93 -0.38 4.46
C GLY A 19 -18.71 -1.24 4.80
N GLN A 20 -18.88 -2.55 4.91
CA GLN A 20 -17.77 -3.49 5.18
C GLN A 20 -16.81 -3.65 4.00
N GLU A 21 -17.30 -3.48 2.78
CA GLU A 21 -16.51 -3.62 1.54
C GLU A 21 -15.78 -2.33 1.14
N LEU A 22 -15.97 -1.24 1.89
CA LEU A 22 -15.30 0.03 1.62
C LEU A 22 -13.78 -0.08 1.87
N LYS A 23 -13.00 0.37 0.87
CA LYS A 23 -11.52 0.35 0.90
C LYS A 23 -10.90 1.69 1.31
N TYR A 24 -11.49 2.81 0.90
CA TYR A 24 -10.91 4.15 1.02
C TYR A 24 -11.55 5.03 2.09
N THR A 25 -12.59 4.54 2.76
CA THR A 25 -13.30 5.27 3.81
C THR A 25 -13.29 4.47 5.10
N ASP A 26 -13.14 5.16 6.23
CA ASP A 26 -13.22 4.57 7.56
C ASP A 26 -14.57 3.88 7.76
N ARG A 27 -14.52 2.56 8.01
CA ARG A 27 -15.68 1.68 8.15
C ARG A 27 -16.50 2.02 9.39
N ASP A 28 -15.84 2.41 10.48
CA ASP A 28 -16.52 2.76 11.74
C ASP A 28 -17.18 4.12 11.63
N PHE A 29 -16.52 5.07 10.96
CA PHE A 29 -17.14 6.34 10.63
C PHE A 29 -18.40 6.14 9.77
N PHE A 30 -18.31 5.34 8.70
CA PHE A 30 -19.44 5.03 7.84
C PHE A 30 -20.60 4.39 8.63
N LYS A 31 -20.30 3.36 9.43
CA LYS A 31 -21.30 2.67 10.26
C LYS A 31 -21.97 3.61 11.26
N LYS A 32 -21.20 4.49 11.91
CA LYS A 32 -21.74 5.51 12.83
C LYS A 32 -22.64 6.51 12.10
N LYS A 33 -22.24 6.96 10.90
CA LYS A 33 -23.04 7.87 10.08
C LYS A 33 -24.37 7.25 9.68
N ILE A 34 -24.37 6.03 9.12
CA ILE A 34 -25.61 5.33 8.74
C ILE A 34 -26.53 5.13 9.94
N ARG A 35 -26.00 4.76 11.11
CA ARG A 35 -26.81 4.65 12.34
C ARG A 35 -27.45 5.97 12.75
N LYS A 36 -26.73 7.09 12.60
CA LYS A 36 -27.24 8.42 12.94
C LYS A 36 -28.39 8.82 11.99
N GLU A 37 -28.22 8.61 10.69
CA GLU A 37 -29.25 8.89 9.69
C GLU A 37 -30.54 8.09 9.95
N PHE A 38 -30.43 6.77 10.16
CA PHE A 38 -31.60 5.93 10.46
C PHE A 38 -32.28 6.27 11.79
N ARG A 39 -31.52 6.74 12.79
CA ARG A 39 -32.09 7.26 14.04
C ARG A 39 -32.82 8.59 13.84
N SER A 40 -32.30 9.46 12.98
CA SER A 40 -32.95 10.73 12.61
C SER A 40 -34.28 10.49 11.91
N CYS A 41 -34.33 9.50 11.01
CA CYS A 41 -35.54 9.13 10.28
C CYS A 41 -36.58 8.39 11.13
N LYS A 42 -36.31 8.09 12.42
CA LYS A 42 -37.25 7.36 13.29
C LYS A 42 -38.53 8.16 13.57
N LYS A 43 -38.45 9.50 13.52
CA LYS A 43 -39.57 10.42 13.80
C LYS A 43 -40.36 10.84 12.55
N VAL A 44 -39.97 10.33 11.38
CA VAL A 44 -40.59 10.70 10.11
C VAL A 44 -41.84 9.85 9.91
N GLU A 45 -43.00 10.48 9.89
CA GLU A 45 -44.31 9.82 9.74
C GLU A 45 -44.97 10.12 8.39
N SER A 46 -44.49 11.15 7.68
CA SER A 46 -45.01 11.51 6.36
C SER A 46 -44.70 10.41 5.33
N PRO A 47 -45.71 9.88 4.61
CA PRO A 47 -45.53 8.77 3.67
C PRO A 47 -44.66 9.14 2.47
N GLU A 48 -44.65 10.42 2.06
CA GLU A 48 -43.83 10.93 0.97
C GLU A 48 -42.35 10.99 1.36
N GLU A 49 -42.05 11.46 2.58
CA GLU A 49 -40.69 11.51 3.10
C GLU A 49 -40.13 10.10 3.30
N ILE A 50 -40.94 9.17 3.83
CA ILE A 50 -40.57 7.75 3.97
C ILE A 50 -40.17 7.17 2.61
N LYS A 51 -40.99 7.41 1.58
CA LYS A 51 -40.71 6.94 0.22
C LYS A 51 -39.43 7.56 -0.35
N PHE A 52 -39.26 8.87 -0.20
CA PHE A 52 -38.05 9.59 -0.65
C PHE A 52 -36.77 9.02 -0.02
N HIS A 53 -36.77 8.78 1.29
CA HIS A 53 -35.61 8.23 1.99
C HIS A 53 -35.29 6.78 1.56
N ILE A 54 -36.31 5.97 1.32
CA ILE A 54 -36.15 4.60 0.82
C ILE A 54 -35.60 4.60 -0.61
N ASP A 55 -36.15 5.42 -1.50
CA ASP A 55 -35.73 5.50 -2.89
C ASP A 55 -34.29 6.03 -3.00
N ARG A 56 -33.93 7.03 -2.19
CA ARG A 56 -32.54 7.51 -2.05
C ARG A 56 -31.58 6.40 -1.62
N ALA A 57 -31.97 5.61 -0.62
CA ALA A 57 -31.17 4.50 -0.11
C ALA A 57 -31.08 3.32 -1.11
N LYS A 58 -32.16 3.04 -1.86
CA LYS A 58 -32.16 2.07 -2.96
C LYS A 58 -31.26 2.54 -4.11
N ALA A 59 -31.33 3.81 -4.50
CA ALA A 59 -30.48 4.41 -5.52
C ALA A 59 -28.99 4.35 -5.14
N PHE A 60 -28.66 4.61 -3.86
CA PHE A 60 -27.29 4.46 -3.34
C PHE A 60 -26.74 3.04 -3.52
N LEU A 61 -27.56 2.02 -3.24
CA LEU A 61 -27.18 0.61 -3.41
C LEU A 61 -27.17 0.17 -4.88
N GLN A 62 -28.11 0.66 -5.69
CA GLN A 62 -28.13 0.41 -7.13
C GLN A 62 -26.91 1.01 -7.81
N TYR A 63 -26.51 2.23 -7.45
CA TYR A 63 -25.29 2.85 -7.96
C TYR A 63 -24.07 1.97 -7.69
N LYS A 64 -23.97 1.31 -6.53
CA LYS A 64 -22.91 0.32 -6.26
C LYS A 64 -23.05 -0.92 -7.14
N ARG A 65 -24.25 -1.50 -7.31
CA ARG A 65 -24.44 -2.68 -8.18
C ARG A 65 -24.07 -2.37 -9.61
N VAL A 66 -24.52 -1.23 -10.13
CA VAL A 66 -24.19 -0.73 -11.46
C VAL A 66 -22.70 -0.42 -11.56
N LEU A 67 -22.09 0.27 -10.58
CA LEU A 67 -20.63 0.47 -10.55
C LEU A 67 -19.89 -0.86 -10.51
N ALA A 68 -20.32 -1.81 -9.69
CA ALA A 68 -19.68 -3.10 -9.54
C ALA A 68 -19.79 -3.90 -10.83
N ILE A 69 -20.94 -3.91 -11.50
CA ILE A 69 -21.14 -4.55 -12.81
C ILE A 69 -20.29 -3.84 -13.88
N LEU A 70 -20.31 -2.51 -13.93
CA LEU A 70 -19.53 -1.71 -14.89
C LEU A 70 -18.01 -1.78 -14.63
N LEU A 71 -17.57 -1.98 -13.39
CA LEU A 71 -16.15 -2.06 -13.00
C LEU A 71 -15.61 -3.48 -13.02
N ARG A 72 -16.48 -4.49 -12.92
CA ARG A 72 -16.05 -5.89 -12.96
C ARG A 72 -15.88 -6.28 -14.41
N GLN A 73 -14.69 -5.99 -14.94
CA GLN A 73 -14.17 -6.70 -16.08
C GLN A 73 -14.01 -8.18 -15.66
N THR A 74 -15.06 -8.96 -15.80
CA THR A 74 -15.04 -10.39 -15.51
C THR A 74 -14.39 -11.09 -16.68
N ILE A 75 -13.39 -11.90 -16.39
CA ILE A 75 -12.87 -12.88 -17.34
C ILE A 75 -13.94 -13.96 -17.47
N ASP A 76 -14.35 -14.24 -18.70
CA ASP A 76 -15.26 -15.32 -19.03
C ASP A 76 -14.47 -16.62 -19.14
N TYR A 77 -14.86 -17.61 -18.34
CA TYR A 77 -14.27 -18.96 -18.32
C TYR A 77 -15.19 -20.00 -18.96
N SER A 78 -16.39 -19.62 -19.42
CA SER A 78 -17.40 -20.56 -19.95
C SER A 78 -16.93 -21.29 -21.20
N LYS A 79 -16.05 -20.66 -22.00
CA LYS A 79 -15.51 -21.19 -23.25
C LYS A 79 -14.24 -22.03 -23.09
N VAL A 80 -13.70 -22.16 -21.88
CA VAL A 80 -12.43 -22.88 -21.67
C VAL A 80 -12.61 -24.37 -22.00
N PRO A 81 -11.78 -24.94 -22.88
CA PRO A 81 -11.90 -26.34 -23.26
C PRO A 81 -11.61 -27.27 -22.07
N VAL A 82 -12.45 -28.29 -21.93
CA VAL A 82 -12.27 -29.34 -20.90
C VAL A 82 -11.27 -30.36 -21.40
N LEU A 83 -10.20 -30.58 -20.63
CA LEU A 83 -9.17 -31.55 -20.93
C LEU A 83 -9.59 -32.93 -20.40
N LYS A 84 -9.68 -33.94 -21.27
CA LYS A 84 -9.90 -35.33 -20.86
C LYS A 84 -8.55 -36.03 -20.68
N GLU A 85 -8.40 -36.84 -19.65
CA GLU A 85 -7.12 -37.55 -19.40
C GLU A 85 -6.81 -38.60 -20.47
N GLU A 86 -7.83 -39.10 -21.18
CA GLU A 86 -7.69 -40.06 -22.29
C GLU A 86 -6.98 -39.48 -23.52
N ASP A 87 -7.07 -38.16 -23.71
CA ASP A 87 -6.50 -37.46 -24.87
C ASP A 87 -5.05 -36.99 -24.63
N ILE A 88 -4.42 -37.40 -23.51
CA ILE A 88 -3.12 -36.90 -23.06
C ILE A 88 -2.11 -38.03 -22.94
N GLU A 89 -0.98 -37.87 -23.62
CA GLU A 89 0.23 -38.67 -23.40
C GLU A 89 1.14 -37.96 -22.39
N GLU A 90 1.41 -38.60 -21.25
CA GLU A 90 2.32 -38.09 -20.22
C GLU A 90 3.66 -38.82 -20.24
N GLN A 91 4.75 -38.07 -20.29
CA GLN A 91 6.12 -38.59 -20.22
C GLN A 91 6.96 -37.85 -19.19
N PHE A 92 7.81 -38.58 -18.47
CA PHE A 92 8.70 -38.03 -17.44
C PHE A 92 10.15 -38.01 -17.94
N VAL A 93 10.69 -36.80 -18.09
CA VAL A 93 12.04 -36.57 -18.57
C VAL A 93 12.93 -35.98 -17.48
N LYS A 94 14.24 -36.07 -17.67
CA LYS A 94 15.20 -35.38 -16.79
C LYS A 94 15.10 -33.87 -17.04
N GLY A 95 15.16 -33.10 -15.95
CA GLY A 95 15.17 -31.64 -16.01
C GLY A 95 16.45 -31.12 -16.67
N HIS A 96 16.39 -29.90 -17.19
CA HIS A 96 17.56 -29.19 -17.74
C HIS A 96 17.75 -27.87 -16.97
N GLY A 97 19.00 -27.41 -16.85
CA GLY A 97 19.36 -26.13 -16.23
C GLY A 97 20.37 -26.28 -15.07
N PRO A 98 20.75 -25.15 -14.43
CA PRO A 98 21.67 -25.13 -13.29
C PRO A 98 21.02 -25.86 -12.11
N GLY A 99 21.40 -27.12 -11.93
CA GLY A 99 20.81 -28.02 -10.95
C GLY A 99 21.86 -28.91 -10.33
N GLY A 100 21.76 -29.13 -9.02
CA GLY A 100 22.61 -30.09 -8.33
C GLY A 100 22.21 -31.55 -8.62
N GLN A 101 22.75 -32.46 -7.82
CA GLN A 101 22.50 -33.90 -7.90
C GLN A 101 21.02 -34.30 -8.11
N ASN A 102 20.08 -33.55 -7.52
CA ASN A 102 18.66 -33.85 -7.64
C ASN A 102 18.08 -33.64 -9.05
N VAL A 103 18.57 -32.67 -9.84
CA VAL A 103 18.07 -32.41 -11.20
C VAL A 103 18.60 -33.46 -12.18
N ASN A 104 19.85 -33.90 -12.00
CA ASN A 104 20.48 -34.90 -12.86
C ASN A 104 19.95 -36.31 -12.62
N LYS A 105 19.60 -36.64 -11.37
CA LYS A 105 19.15 -37.99 -10.97
C LYS A 105 17.63 -38.21 -11.07
N ARG A 106 16.81 -37.18 -10.82
CA ARG A 106 15.34 -37.35 -10.78
C ARG A 106 14.67 -36.89 -12.07
N SER A 107 13.81 -37.73 -12.64
CA SER A 107 12.96 -37.44 -13.80
C SER A 107 11.69 -36.67 -13.41
N ASN A 108 11.87 -35.48 -12.83
CA ASN A 108 10.75 -34.67 -12.33
C ASN A 108 10.17 -33.70 -13.38
N CYS A 109 10.75 -33.62 -14.58
CA CYS A 109 10.23 -32.79 -15.65
C CYS A 109 9.13 -33.54 -16.39
N VAL A 110 7.99 -32.88 -16.60
CA VAL A 110 6.81 -33.48 -17.24
C VAL A 110 6.73 -32.96 -18.68
N LEU A 111 6.59 -33.87 -19.62
CA LEU A 111 6.26 -33.61 -21.01
C LEU A 111 4.84 -34.14 -21.24
N LEU A 112 3.89 -33.24 -21.51
CA LEU A 112 2.53 -33.60 -21.87
C LEU A 112 2.32 -33.35 -23.36
N LYS A 113 1.71 -34.31 -24.05
CA LYS A 113 1.28 -34.18 -25.44
C LYS A 113 -0.22 -34.42 -25.52
N HIS A 114 -0.95 -33.48 -26.09
CA HIS A 114 -2.36 -33.66 -26.41
C HIS A 114 -2.46 -34.35 -27.77
N ILE A 115 -2.99 -35.58 -27.78
CA ILE A 115 -3.04 -36.45 -28.96
C ILE A 115 -3.79 -35.79 -30.13
N PRO A 116 -5.02 -35.27 -29.96
CA PRO A 116 -5.81 -34.83 -31.11
C PRO A 116 -5.32 -33.50 -31.71
N THR A 117 -4.68 -32.62 -30.93
CA THR A 117 -4.15 -31.35 -31.46
C THR A 117 -2.65 -31.38 -31.73
N GLY A 118 -1.94 -32.43 -31.32
CA GLY A 118 -0.48 -32.52 -31.41
C GLY A 118 0.28 -31.52 -30.54
N LEU A 119 -0.38 -30.82 -29.62
CA LEU A 119 0.27 -29.81 -28.76
C LEU A 119 1.15 -30.47 -27.72
N VAL A 120 2.41 -30.02 -27.65
CA VAL A 120 3.38 -30.51 -26.66
C VAL A 120 3.75 -29.40 -25.68
N VAL A 121 3.72 -29.73 -24.39
CA VAL A 121 4.09 -28.83 -23.28
C VAL A 121 5.11 -29.53 -22.40
N LYS A 122 6.26 -28.87 -22.20
CA LYS A 122 7.29 -29.28 -21.26
C LYS A 122 7.27 -28.36 -20.04
N CYS A 123 7.18 -28.93 -18.85
CA CYS A 123 7.18 -28.16 -17.60
C CYS A 123 8.24 -28.68 -16.60
N HIS A 124 9.05 -27.74 -16.10
CA HIS A 124 10.05 -27.96 -15.05
C HIS A 124 10.16 -26.72 -14.15
N GLN A 125 9.09 -26.43 -13.39
CA GLN A 125 9.05 -25.26 -12.50
C GLN A 125 9.39 -25.58 -11.04
N SER A 126 9.06 -26.79 -10.58
CA SER A 126 9.24 -27.21 -9.19
C SER A 126 10.07 -28.48 -9.09
N ARG A 127 10.62 -28.70 -7.89
CA ARG A 127 11.33 -29.95 -7.54
C ARG A 127 10.38 -31.15 -7.35
N LEU A 128 9.08 -30.91 -7.23
CA LEU A 128 8.06 -31.93 -6.97
C LEU A 128 7.34 -32.29 -8.26
N LEU A 129 7.28 -33.59 -8.57
CA LEU A 129 6.64 -34.10 -9.78
C LEU A 129 5.17 -33.69 -9.86
N GLU A 130 4.39 -33.95 -8.82
CA GLU A 130 2.94 -33.67 -8.78
C GLU A 130 2.61 -32.19 -9.03
N LYS A 131 3.47 -31.27 -8.57
CA LYS A 131 3.31 -29.84 -8.89
C LYS A 131 3.57 -29.57 -10.37
N ASN A 132 4.60 -30.18 -10.94
CA ASN A 132 4.90 -30.04 -12.37
C ASN A 132 3.80 -30.66 -13.25
N ARG A 133 3.16 -31.75 -12.83
CA ARG A 133 2.00 -32.34 -13.53
C ARG A 133 0.85 -31.34 -13.62
N LYS A 134 0.49 -30.72 -12.49
CA LYS A 134 -0.55 -29.67 -12.43
C LYS A 134 -0.20 -28.49 -13.33
N PHE A 135 1.02 -27.96 -13.20
CA PHE A 135 1.45 -26.84 -14.05
C PHE A 135 1.50 -27.19 -15.55
N ALA A 136 1.88 -28.42 -15.90
CA ALA A 136 1.86 -28.87 -17.28
C ALA A 136 0.43 -28.94 -17.83
N ARG A 137 -0.53 -29.47 -17.06
CA ARG A 137 -1.96 -29.48 -17.43
C ARG A 137 -2.52 -28.07 -17.58
N ASP A 138 -2.27 -27.19 -16.61
CA ASP A 138 -2.71 -25.79 -16.67
C ASP A 138 -2.18 -25.08 -17.91
N SER A 139 -0.89 -25.29 -18.23
CA SER A 139 -0.27 -24.69 -19.41
C SER A 139 -0.77 -25.31 -20.73
N LEU A 140 -1.10 -26.60 -20.73
CA LEU A 140 -1.72 -27.25 -21.89
C LEU A 140 -3.13 -26.71 -22.14
N ILE A 141 -3.94 -26.54 -21.10
CA ILE A 141 -5.26 -25.93 -21.18
C ILE A 141 -5.16 -24.50 -21.70
N GLU A 142 -4.22 -23.70 -21.19
CA GLU A 142 -4.02 -22.32 -21.64
C GLU A 142 -3.65 -22.24 -23.13
N LYS A 143 -2.75 -23.14 -23.60
CA LYS A 143 -2.40 -23.20 -25.02
C LYS A 143 -3.55 -23.70 -25.88
N LEU A 144 -4.34 -24.66 -25.39
CA LEU A 144 -5.50 -25.18 -26.09
C LEU A 144 -6.59 -24.10 -26.20
N ASP A 145 -6.84 -23.35 -25.13
CA ASP A 145 -7.76 -22.21 -25.10
C ASP A 145 -7.32 -21.12 -26.09
N LEU A 146 -6.03 -20.82 -26.16
CA LEU A 146 -5.49 -19.89 -27.16
C LEU A 146 -5.70 -20.38 -28.61
N LEU A 147 -5.54 -21.68 -28.85
CA LEU A 147 -5.69 -22.26 -30.18
C LEU A 147 -7.16 -22.31 -30.63
N VAL A 148 -8.09 -22.61 -29.72
CA VAL A 148 -9.53 -22.75 -30.02
C VAL A 148 -10.24 -21.40 -29.99
N ASN A 149 -10.01 -20.59 -28.94
CA ASN A 149 -10.77 -19.36 -28.69
C ASN A 149 -10.04 -18.08 -29.11
N GLY A 150 -8.75 -18.13 -29.43
CA GLY A 150 -8.00 -16.98 -29.97
C GLY A 150 -8.11 -15.72 -29.09
N GLU A 151 -8.75 -14.66 -29.61
CA GLU A 151 -8.96 -13.39 -28.90
C GLU A 151 -9.85 -13.50 -27.65
N ASP A 152 -10.78 -14.46 -27.65
CA ASP A 152 -11.68 -14.74 -26.55
C ASP A 152 -11.05 -15.66 -25.49
N SER A 153 -9.81 -16.11 -25.69
CA SER A 153 -9.09 -16.89 -24.67
C SER A 153 -8.94 -16.11 -23.36
N VAL A 154 -8.89 -16.85 -22.25
CA VAL A 154 -8.72 -16.31 -20.89
C VAL A 154 -7.46 -15.46 -20.78
N ALA A 155 -6.38 -15.87 -21.45
CA ALA A 155 -5.10 -15.15 -21.48
C ALA A 155 -5.24 -13.78 -22.17
N ASN A 156 -5.88 -13.73 -23.34
CA ASN A 156 -6.09 -12.49 -24.07
C ASN A 156 -7.10 -11.56 -23.38
N GLN A 157 -8.16 -12.11 -22.78
CA GLN A 157 -9.07 -11.35 -21.93
C GLN A 157 -8.34 -10.68 -20.76
N LYS A 158 -7.46 -11.42 -20.06
CA LYS A 158 -6.61 -10.87 -18.98
C LYS A 158 -5.70 -9.75 -19.49
N LYS A 159 -5.07 -9.95 -20.65
CA LYS A 159 -4.19 -8.96 -21.28
C LYS A 159 -4.93 -7.66 -21.59
N ARG A 160 -6.12 -7.73 -22.21
CA ARG A 160 -6.98 -6.56 -22.49
C ARG A 160 -7.38 -5.80 -21.22
N ILE A 161 -7.65 -6.53 -20.15
CA ILE A 161 -7.99 -5.97 -18.84
C ILE A 161 -6.79 -5.21 -18.25
N GLU A 162 -5.60 -5.82 -18.33
CA GLU A 162 -4.35 -5.24 -17.83
C GLU A 162 -3.92 -4.00 -18.63
N GLU A 163 -4.00 -4.05 -19.96
CA GLU A 163 -3.75 -2.90 -20.84
C GLU A 163 -4.70 -1.74 -20.51
N LYS A 164 -6.01 -2.00 -20.42
CA LYS A 164 -7.00 -0.97 -20.02
C LYS A 164 -6.70 -0.37 -18.65
N LYS A 165 -6.20 -1.17 -17.70
CA LYS A 165 -5.79 -0.67 -16.37
C LYS A 165 -4.52 0.17 -16.47
N SER A 166 -3.54 -0.26 -17.25
CA SER A 166 -2.29 0.45 -17.48
C SER A 166 -2.54 1.83 -18.09
N SER A 167 -3.29 1.91 -19.20
CA SER A 167 -3.63 3.18 -19.85
C SER A 167 -4.42 4.13 -18.94
N LYS A 168 -5.33 3.59 -18.11
CA LYS A 168 -6.05 4.39 -17.09
C LYS A 168 -5.12 4.93 -16.01
N ASN A 169 -4.12 4.16 -15.60
CA ASN A 169 -3.15 4.60 -14.60
C ASN A 169 -2.18 5.64 -15.18
N GLU A 170 -1.77 5.47 -16.43
CA GLU A 170 -0.93 6.41 -17.15
C GLU A 170 -1.61 7.76 -17.34
N THR A 171 -2.86 7.77 -17.83
CA THR A 171 -3.65 9.01 -17.96
C THR A 171 -3.84 9.72 -16.62
N LYS A 172 -4.08 8.99 -15.52
CA LYS A 172 -4.13 9.56 -14.17
C LYS A 172 -2.79 10.16 -13.73
N ARG A 173 -1.68 9.46 -14.00
CA ARG A 173 -0.33 9.96 -13.70
C ARG A 173 -0.04 11.24 -14.46
N ARG A 174 -0.38 11.29 -15.76
CA ARG A 174 -0.22 12.48 -16.61
C ARG A 174 -1.00 13.67 -16.06
N LYS A 175 -2.29 13.51 -15.78
CA LYS A 175 -3.13 14.55 -15.16
C LYS A 175 -2.58 15.04 -13.81
N LEU A 176 -2.08 14.12 -12.99
CA LEU A 176 -1.47 14.48 -11.70
C LEU A 176 -0.17 15.26 -11.88
N GLN A 177 0.64 14.92 -12.89
CA GLN A 177 1.85 15.67 -13.24
C GLN A 177 1.50 17.06 -13.76
N GLU A 178 0.52 17.17 -14.67
CA GLU A 178 -0.01 18.44 -15.18
C GLU A 178 -0.49 19.34 -14.02
N LEU A 179 -1.31 18.80 -13.10
CA LEU A 179 -1.78 19.53 -11.92
C LEU A 179 -0.64 19.99 -11.00
N LYS A 180 0.38 19.14 -10.79
CA LYS A 180 1.57 19.50 -10.00
C LYS A 180 2.39 20.59 -10.68
N ALA A 181 2.55 20.53 -12.00
CA ALA A 181 3.25 21.55 -12.77
C ALA A 181 2.52 22.89 -12.71
N ALA A 182 1.19 22.89 -12.95
CA ALA A 182 0.36 24.09 -12.87
C ALA A 182 0.30 24.70 -11.46
N TRP A 183 0.41 23.87 -10.41
CA TRP A 183 0.54 24.35 -9.03
C TRP A 183 1.91 25.01 -8.79
N LYS A 184 2.99 24.38 -9.24
CA LYS A 184 4.35 24.92 -9.13
C LYS A 184 4.52 26.24 -9.91
N GLU A 185 3.90 26.33 -11.08
CA GLU A 185 3.89 27.55 -11.91
C GLU A 185 3.13 28.68 -11.21
N ARG A 186 1.98 28.39 -10.57
CA ARG A 186 1.25 29.37 -9.75
C ARG A 186 2.10 29.89 -8.59
N GLU A 187 2.78 29.00 -7.86
CA GLU A 187 3.70 29.43 -6.79
C GLU A 187 4.85 30.29 -7.33
N GLN A 188 5.43 29.95 -8.49
CA GLN A 188 6.50 30.75 -9.10
C GLN A 188 6.01 32.10 -9.64
N ASN A 189 4.78 32.16 -10.16
CA ASN A 189 4.18 33.39 -10.65
C ASN A 189 3.72 34.29 -9.49
N ASP A 190 3.19 33.75 -8.40
CA ASP A 190 2.85 34.52 -7.17
C ASP A 190 4.09 35.19 -6.56
N VAL A 191 5.30 34.62 -6.76
CA VAL A 191 6.57 35.25 -6.37
C VAL A 191 7.02 36.35 -7.36
N ARG A 192 6.57 36.29 -8.64
CA ARG A 192 6.93 37.27 -9.69
C ARG A 192 5.93 38.42 -9.85
N THR A 193 4.66 38.23 -9.51
CA THR A 193 3.58 39.23 -9.68
C THR A 193 3.18 39.92 -8.38
N MET A 194 4.06 39.94 -7.37
CA MET A 194 3.89 40.92 -6.30
C MET A 194 4.16 42.31 -6.89
N PRO A 195 3.15 43.22 -7.00
CA PRO A 195 3.48 44.61 -7.16
C PRO A 195 4.36 44.99 -5.96
N LEU A 196 5.43 45.73 -6.21
CA LEU A 196 6.19 46.44 -5.17
C LEU A 196 5.26 47.46 -4.50
N PHE A 197 4.27 46.99 -3.76
CA PHE A 197 3.48 47.82 -2.87
C PHE A 197 4.40 48.16 -1.72
N LYS A 198 4.94 49.38 -1.81
CA LYS A 198 5.73 50.05 -0.81
C LYS A 198 5.25 49.68 0.60
N SER A 199 6.22 49.24 1.38
CA SER A 199 6.18 48.84 2.78
C SER A 199 5.73 49.93 3.77
N SER A 200 4.89 50.89 3.37
CA SER A 200 4.53 52.04 4.22
C SER A 200 3.09 52.05 4.73
N LEU A 201 2.17 51.24 4.19
CA LEU A 201 0.76 51.24 4.63
C LEU A 201 0.30 49.97 5.36
N LEU A 202 1.09 48.89 5.31
CA LEU A 202 0.81 47.68 6.09
C LEU A 202 1.46 47.67 7.49
N SER A 203 2.31 48.64 7.83
CA SER A 203 2.89 48.77 9.17
C SER A 203 1.94 49.43 10.18
N SER A 204 0.90 50.13 9.72
CA SER A 204 -0.01 50.90 10.58
C SER A 204 -1.34 50.19 10.91
N ILE A 205 -1.69 49.10 10.22
CA ILE A 205 -3.00 48.42 10.38
C ILE A 205 -2.88 47.04 11.05
N ILE A 206 -1.66 46.51 11.24
CA ILE A 206 -1.47 45.25 11.95
C ILE A 206 -1.08 45.55 13.40
N PRO A 207 -1.94 45.29 14.39
CA PRO A 207 -1.53 45.36 15.78
C PRO A 207 -0.36 44.40 16.01
N LEU A 208 0.69 44.94 16.62
CA LEU A 208 2.05 44.43 16.82
C LEU A 208 2.17 43.12 17.63
N ASN A 209 1.16 42.25 17.67
CA ASN A 209 1.14 41.04 18.51
C ASN A 209 0.67 39.76 17.81
N PHE A 210 0.90 39.62 16.51
CA PHE A 210 0.85 38.31 15.86
C PHE A 210 2.19 38.00 15.19
N GLN A 211 3.18 37.64 16.00
CA GLN A 211 4.35 36.93 15.48
C GLN A 211 3.92 35.50 15.15
N PRO A 212 3.93 35.07 13.87
CA PRO A 212 3.75 33.67 13.55
C PRO A 212 5.00 32.92 14.02
N SER A 213 4.93 32.32 15.20
CA SER A 213 5.90 31.33 15.67
C SER A 213 5.72 30.02 14.88
N ARG A 214 6.05 30.07 13.59
CA ARG A 214 6.19 28.89 12.73
C ARG A 214 7.48 28.99 11.93
N SER A 215 8.61 29.01 12.64
CA SER A 215 9.78 28.36 12.09
C SER A 215 9.46 26.87 12.00
N ILE A 216 9.24 26.37 10.78
CA ILE A 216 9.32 24.94 10.52
C ILE A 216 10.74 24.58 10.97
N ALA A 217 10.88 23.78 12.03
CA ALA A 217 12.18 23.35 12.50
C ALA A 217 12.79 22.44 11.41
N THR A 218 13.55 23.06 10.50
CA THR A 218 14.29 22.35 9.46
C THR A 218 15.42 21.60 10.16
N ILE A 219 15.47 20.28 9.98
CA ILE A 219 16.56 19.46 10.51
C ILE A 219 17.81 19.81 9.71
N ASP A 220 18.89 20.18 10.39
CA ASP A 220 20.17 20.48 9.75
C ASP A 220 20.94 19.17 9.54
N TYR A 221 21.08 18.77 8.27
CA TYR A 221 21.80 17.56 7.86
C TYR A 221 23.25 17.85 7.41
N SER A 222 23.69 19.11 7.40
CA SER A 222 25.02 19.49 6.92
C SER A 222 26.18 18.98 7.79
N ARG A 223 25.88 18.52 9.02
CA ARG A 223 26.86 18.13 10.04
C ARG A 223 26.98 16.62 10.28
N ILE A 224 26.42 15.79 9.41
CA ILE A 224 26.53 14.33 9.55
C ILE A 224 28.01 13.93 9.36
N PRO A 225 28.62 13.22 10.31
CA PRO A 225 30.01 12.77 10.17
C PRO A 225 30.15 11.77 9.02
N THR A 226 31.11 12.01 8.12
CA THR A 226 31.49 11.07 7.07
C THR A 226 32.39 9.98 7.63
N LEU A 227 32.04 8.72 7.40
CA LEU A 227 32.84 7.57 7.80
C LEU A 227 33.88 7.24 6.73
N ASN A 228 35.17 7.33 7.08
CA ASN A 228 36.25 6.79 6.25
C ASN A 228 36.36 5.27 6.47
N GLU A 229 36.59 4.50 5.41
CA GLU A 229 36.64 3.03 5.53
C GLU A 229 37.90 2.52 6.24
N GLU A 230 38.99 3.30 6.27
CA GLU A 230 40.26 2.96 6.93
C GLU A 230 40.17 2.98 8.48
N ASP A 231 39.22 3.76 9.01
CA ASP A 231 38.99 3.96 10.45
C ASP A 231 38.07 2.88 11.06
N LEU A 232 37.58 1.95 10.25
CA LEU A 232 36.64 0.92 10.63
C LEU A 232 37.30 -0.46 10.73
N GLU A 233 37.13 -1.14 11.86
CA GLU A 233 37.36 -2.57 11.96
C GLU A 233 36.04 -3.31 11.93
N GLU A 234 35.96 -4.32 11.05
CA GLU A 234 34.81 -5.19 10.93
C GLU A 234 35.16 -6.60 11.40
N GLN A 235 34.37 -7.13 12.33
CA GLN A 235 34.46 -8.52 12.77
C GLN A 235 33.13 -9.24 12.54
N ILE A 236 33.19 -10.40 11.87
CA ILE A 236 32.03 -11.26 11.63
C ILE A 236 31.93 -12.25 12.79
N ILE A 237 30.84 -12.16 13.56
CA ILE A 237 30.60 -13.02 14.71
C ILE A 237 29.45 -13.98 14.38
N ARG A 238 29.64 -15.28 14.64
CA ARG A 238 28.56 -16.27 14.59
C ARG A 238 27.70 -16.11 15.83
N GLY A 239 26.39 -15.88 15.66
CA GLY A 239 25.48 -15.65 16.79
C GLY A 239 25.46 -16.80 17.79
N SER A 240 25.59 -16.49 19.08
CA SER A 240 25.35 -17.42 20.19
C SER A 240 23.88 -17.34 20.64
N GLY A 241 23.15 -18.46 20.62
CA GLY A 241 21.73 -18.56 21.06
C GLY A 241 20.78 -19.27 20.08
N THR A 242 19.46 -19.06 20.21
CA THR A 242 18.41 -19.62 19.30
C THR A 242 18.57 -19.15 17.84
N HIS A 243 19.37 -18.11 17.62
CA HIS A 243 19.79 -17.58 16.32
C HIS A 243 21.22 -18.00 15.91
N LYS A 244 21.61 -19.25 16.16
CA LYS A 244 22.88 -19.88 15.71
C LYS A 244 23.20 -19.76 14.20
N ARG A 245 22.28 -19.22 13.38
CA ARG A 245 22.38 -19.10 11.91
C ARG A 245 22.40 -17.64 11.40
N THR A 246 22.41 -16.63 12.26
CA THR A 246 22.48 -15.22 11.82
C THR A 246 23.91 -14.71 11.89
N ASN A 247 24.45 -14.31 10.74
CA ASN A 247 25.76 -13.67 10.64
C ASN A 247 25.66 -12.28 11.27
N CYS A 248 26.25 -12.09 12.45
CA CYS A 248 26.29 -10.81 13.13
C CYS A 248 27.53 -10.04 12.66
N ILE A 249 27.41 -8.72 12.52
CA ILE A 249 28.55 -7.86 12.25
C ILE A 249 28.81 -6.98 13.46
N LEU A 250 30.05 -7.00 13.92
CA LEU A 250 30.60 -6.04 14.87
C LEU A 250 31.42 -5.02 14.09
N LEU A 251 31.07 -3.74 14.23
CA LEU A 251 31.80 -2.62 13.66
C LEU A 251 32.39 -1.79 14.78
N ILE A 252 33.70 -1.58 14.71
CA ILE A 252 34.48 -0.81 15.68
C ILE A 252 35.05 0.40 14.96
N HIS A 253 34.80 1.60 15.49
CA HIS A 253 35.40 2.82 14.99
C HIS A 253 36.66 3.13 15.81
N LYS A 254 37.84 2.90 15.22
CA LYS A 254 39.15 3.02 15.92
C LYS A 254 39.35 4.39 16.59
N PRO A 255 39.04 5.54 15.95
CA PRO A 255 39.31 6.85 16.55
C PRO A 255 38.49 7.16 17.81
N THR A 256 37.26 6.64 17.89
CA THR A 256 36.33 7.00 18.98
C THR A 256 36.08 5.86 19.96
N GLY A 257 36.58 4.65 19.65
CA GLY A 257 36.37 3.42 20.43
C GLY A 257 34.92 2.92 20.44
N ILE A 258 34.05 3.43 19.57
CA ILE A 258 32.63 3.05 19.56
C ILE A 258 32.47 1.69 18.90
N VAL A 259 31.83 0.77 19.63
CA VAL A 259 31.49 -0.57 19.14
C VAL A 259 29.98 -0.67 18.89
N VAL A 260 29.62 -1.21 17.73
CA VAL A 260 28.23 -1.41 17.30
C VAL A 260 28.04 -2.81 16.77
N LYS A 261 26.90 -3.41 17.11
CA LYS A 261 26.49 -4.74 16.62
C LYS A 261 25.28 -4.61 15.71
N GLY A 262 25.40 -5.08 14.46
CA GLY A 262 24.30 -5.16 13.50
C GLY A 262 23.69 -6.55 13.47
N THR A 263 22.45 -6.68 13.93
CA THR A 263 21.67 -7.93 13.85
C THR A 263 20.23 -7.66 13.50
N LYS A 264 19.83 -7.95 12.26
CA LYS A 264 18.43 -7.85 11.83
C LYS A 264 17.98 -8.99 10.93
N SER A 265 18.86 -9.48 10.05
CA SER A 265 18.51 -10.54 9.11
C SER A 265 19.61 -11.60 8.97
N ARG A 266 19.36 -12.62 8.14
CA ARG A 266 20.38 -13.62 7.76
C ARG A 266 21.38 -13.08 6.73
N ASN A 267 21.11 -11.90 6.15
CA ASN A 267 21.93 -11.30 5.10
C ASN A 267 23.04 -10.41 5.70
N LEU A 268 24.29 -10.73 5.39
CA LEU A 268 25.47 -10.03 5.88
C LEU A 268 25.51 -8.57 5.41
N ILE A 269 25.16 -8.30 4.16
CA ILE A 269 25.19 -6.95 3.56
C ILE A 269 24.20 -6.02 4.28
N GLU A 270 23.01 -6.53 4.56
CA GLU A 270 21.97 -5.79 5.27
C GLU A 270 22.38 -5.49 6.71
N ASN A 271 22.94 -6.48 7.41
CA ASN A 271 23.46 -6.30 8.77
C ASN A 271 24.62 -5.30 8.82
N ARG A 272 25.47 -5.24 7.77
CA ARG A 272 26.58 -4.27 7.66
C ARG A 272 26.05 -2.86 7.55
N LYS A 273 25.05 -2.67 6.68
CA LYS A 273 24.40 -1.37 6.48
C LYS A 273 23.80 -0.85 7.80
N ILE A 274 23.11 -1.71 8.53
CA ILE A 274 22.46 -1.35 9.80
C ILE A 274 23.49 -0.99 10.86
N ALA A 275 24.58 -1.76 10.96
CA ALA A 275 25.66 -1.45 11.90
C ALA A 275 26.32 -0.09 11.57
N ARG A 276 26.52 0.23 10.27
CA ARG A 276 27.01 1.55 9.85
C ARG A 276 26.03 2.67 10.19
N GLU A 277 24.73 2.50 9.94
CA GLU A 277 23.70 3.50 10.29
C GLU A 277 23.69 3.80 11.78
N ILE A 278 23.72 2.77 12.63
CA ILE A 278 23.76 2.93 14.10
C ILE A 278 25.07 3.60 14.54
N LEU A 279 26.20 3.27 13.89
CA LEU A 279 27.48 3.88 14.21
C LEU A 279 27.51 5.38 13.87
N ILE A 280 26.97 5.78 12.72
CA ILE A 280 26.84 7.20 12.33
C ILE A 280 25.98 7.95 13.35
N GLU A 281 24.87 7.38 13.78
CA GLU A 281 24.00 8.00 14.79
C GLU A 281 24.73 8.18 16.12
N LYS A 282 25.46 7.16 16.59
CA LYS A 282 26.26 7.26 17.82
C LYS A 282 27.42 8.26 17.71
N LEU A 283 28.04 8.37 16.53
CA LEU A 283 29.09 9.36 16.28
C LEU A 283 28.52 10.78 16.28
N ASP A 284 27.38 10.99 15.62
CA ASP A 284 26.68 12.27 15.60
C ASP A 284 26.26 12.70 17.01
N GLU A 285 25.74 11.77 17.83
CA GLU A 285 25.42 12.05 19.23
C GLU A 285 26.67 12.39 20.06
N LYS A 286 27.79 11.68 19.85
CA LYS A 286 29.04 11.93 20.60
C LYS A 286 29.72 13.25 20.22
N LEU A 287 29.65 13.64 18.95
CA LEU A 287 30.31 14.86 18.44
C LEU A 287 29.44 16.11 18.59
N ASN A 288 28.14 15.99 18.28
CA ASN A 288 27.23 17.13 18.19
C ASN A 288 26.23 17.22 19.35
N GLY A 289 26.10 16.17 20.19
CA GLY A 289 25.27 16.17 21.40
C GLY A 289 23.83 16.64 21.14
N ASP A 290 23.47 17.76 21.77
CA ASP A 290 22.15 18.41 21.66
C ASP A 290 21.81 18.99 20.28
N GLN A 291 22.83 19.17 19.43
CA GLN A 291 22.69 19.61 18.06
C GLN A 291 22.65 18.44 17.06
N SER A 292 22.82 17.20 17.52
CA SER A 292 22.73 16.00 16.68
C SER A 292 21.37 15.88 15.99
N VAL A 293 21.35 15.25 14.82
CA VAL A 293 20.12 15.00 14.05
C VAL A 293 19.12 14.18 14.87
N ALA A 294 19.61 13.24 15.68
CA ALA A 294 18.79 12.44 16.58
C ALA A 294 18.14 13.30 17.68
N ALA A 295 18.90 14.21 18.32
CA ALA A 295 18.37 15.14 19.32
C ALA A 295 17.36 16.14 18.72
N GLN A 296 17.64 16.67 17.53
CA GLN A 296 16.71 17.55 16.80
C GLN A 296 15.39 16.84 16.48
N LYS A 297 15.44 15.59 16.01
CA LYS A 297 14.24 14.76 15.76
C LYS A 297 13.43 14.53 17.04
N ARG A 298 14.10 14.21 18.16
CA ARG A 298 13.44 14.03 19.48
C ARG A 298 12.71 15.31 19.93
N ARG A 299 13.34 16.49 19.78
CA ARG A 299 12.73 17.80 20.10
C ARG A 299 11.52 18.12 19.21
N ILE A 300 11.57 17.79 17.93
CA ILE A 300 10.45 18.00 17.01
C ILE A 300 9.28 17.08 17.38
N GLU A 301 9.55 15.82 17.71
CA GLU A 301 8.49 14.87 18.06
C GLU A 301 7.83 15.22 19.40
N SER A 302 8.59 15.63 20.42
CA SER A 302 8.02 16.09 21.69
C SER A 302 7.12 17.33 21.52
N ARG A 303 7.52 18.29 20.67
CA ARG A 303 6.68 19.44 20.30
C ARG A 303 5.38 19.02 19.60
N LYS A 304 5.44 18.02 18.71
CA LYS A 304 4.24 17.49 18.03
C LYS A 304 3.29 16.81 19.01
N ILE A 305 3.82 16.02 19.96
CA ILE A 305 3.03 15.35 20.99
C ILE A 305 2.31 16.39 21.87
N SER A 306 3.05 17.37 22.39
CA SER A 306 2.49 18.46 23.20
C SER A 306 1.41 19.26 22.45
N SER A 307 1.61 19.53 21.15
CA SER A 307 0.60 20.20 20.32
C SER A 307 -0.67 19.36 20.12
N ARG A 308 -0.53 18.03 19.97
CA ARG A 308 -1.67 17.11 19.86
C ARG A 308 -2.45 17.02 21.17
N GLU A 309 -1.76 16.96 22.30
CA GLU A 309 -2.38 16.97 23.64
C GLU A 309 -3.12 18.28 23.91
N SER A 310 -2.50 19.42 23.60
CA SER A 310 -3.15 20.74 23.73
C SER A 310 -4.44 20.84 22.91
N LYS A 311 -4.44 20.32 21.67
CA LYS A 311 -5.64 20.25 20.82
C LYS A 311 -6.69 19.31 21.40
N ARG A 312 -6.28 18.19 21.99
CA ARG A 312 -7.17 17.21 22.62
C ARG A 312 -7.84 17.78 23.87
N ASN A 313 -7.08 18.48 24.71
CA ASN A 313 -7.61 19.13 25.91
C ASN A 313 -8.60 20.25 25.53
N LYS A 314 -8.27 21.09 24.53
CA LYS A 314 -9.20 22.10 24.00
C LYS A 314 -10.49 21.48 23.46
N MET A 315 -10.38 20.35 22.77
CA MET A 315 -11.53 19.57 22.29
C MET A 315 -12.37 18.94 23.42
N GLN A 316 -11.77 18.57 24.55
CA GLN A 316 -12.48 18.06 25.72
C GLN A 316 -13.24 19.16 26.45
N LEU A 317 -12.60 20.30 26.70
CA LEU A 317 -13.25 21.47 27.30
C LEU A 317 -14.45 21.95 26.46
N LEU A 318 -14.31 21.99 25.13
CA LEU A 318 -15.43 22.34 24.23
C LEU A 318 -16.58 21.31 24.30
N LYS A 319 -16.30 20.04 24.58
CA LYS A 319 -17.33 19.00 24.73
C LYS A 319 -18.03 19.06 26.09
N GLU A 320 -17.31 19.43 27.14
CA GLU A 320 -17.86 19.65 28.49
C GLU A 320 -18.75 20.89 28.51
N ALA A 321 -18.26 22.03 28.00
CA ALA A 321 -19.05 23.25 27.86
C ALA A 321 -20.31 23.07 27.00
N TRP A 322 -20.29 22.16 26.02
CA TRP A 322 -21.48 21.85 25.20
C TRP A 322 -22.46 20.91 25.90
N LYS A 323 -22.02 20.12 26.88
CA LYS A 323 -22.91 19.29 27.72
C LYS A 323 -23.60 20.13 28.78
N ASP A 324 -22.93 21.12 29.33
CA ASP A 324 -23.48 21.99 30.38
C ASP A 324 -24.51 22.99 29.85
N ASN A 325 -24.50 23.27 28.54
CA ASN A 325 -25.42 24.17 27.86
C ASN A 325 -26.70 23.46 27.32
N LYS A 326 -27.04 22.28 27.84
CA LYS A 326 -28.08 21.40 27.30
C LYS A 326 -28.96 20.80 28.39
#